data_AF-A0A9N9FY87-F1
#
_entry.id   AF-A0A9N9FY87-F1
#
_cell.length_a   1.000
_cell.length_b   1.000
_cell.length_c   1.000
_cell.angle_alpha   90.00
_cell.angle_beta   90.00
_cell.angle_gamma   90.00
#
_symmetry.space_group_name_H-M   'P 1'
#
loop_
_entity.id
_entity.type
_entity.pdbx_description
1 polymer ?
#
loop_
_entity_poly.entity_id
_entity_poly.type
_entity_poly.pdbx_seq_one_letter_code
_entity_poly.pdbx_strand_id
1 'polypeptide(L)' 'MSNFNDILANLFRSHKNCHGYMLCRILVARECRRLGENNKTIIAGVANYLWKTSTSQEKSEYTDLAQRVKTL' A
#
# COMPACT_ATOMS: atom_id res chain seq x y z
N MET A 1 -6.64 -15.96 -11.67
CA MET A 1 -5.64 -15.14 -10.95
C MET A 1 -5.77 -13.71 -11.47
N SER A 2 -6.13 -12.74 -10.65
CA SER A 2 -6.26 -11.34 -11.10
C SER A 2 -4.88 -10.75 -11.39
N ASN A 3 -4.74 -10.02 -12.50
CA ASN A 3 -3.48 -9.37 -12.90
C ASN A 3 -3.05 -8.37 -11.82
N PHE A 4 -1.74 -8.25 -11.58
CA PHE A 4 -1.17 -7.24 -10.69
C PHE A 4 -1.68 -5.83 -11.01
N ASN A 5 -1.80 -5.49 -12.30
CA ASN A 5 -2.34 -4.21 -12.75
C ASN A 5 -3.85 -4.05 -12.49
N ASP A 6 -4.65 -5.13 -12.61
CA ASP A 6 -6.10 -5.09 -12.31
C ASP A 6 -6.36 -4.92 -10.81
N ILE A 7 -5.47 -5.46 -9.98
CA ILE A 7 -5.53 -5.32 -8.52
C ILE A 7 -5.21 -3.88 -8.15
N LEU A 8 -4.15 -3.28 -8.72
CA LEU A 8 -3.84 -1.88 -8.50
C LEU A 8 -5.01 -1.01 -8.99
N ALA A 9 -5.45 -1.15 -10.24
CA ALA A 9 -6.54 -0.37 -10.81
C ALA A 9 -7.82 -0.38 -9.94
N ASN A 10 -8.24 -1.55 -9.42
CA ASN A 10 -9.42 -1.61 -8.55
C ASN A 10 -9.21 -1.00 -7.17
N LEU A 11 -7.99 -1.02 -6.64
CA LEU A 11 -7.68 -0.47 -5.32
C LEU A 11 -7.62 1.07 -5.31
N PHE A 12 -7.27 1.68 -6.44
CA PHE A 12 -7.09 3.14 -6.55
C PHE A 12 -8.24 3.88 -7.23
N ARG A 13 -9.24 3.15 -7.78
CA ARG A 13 -10.45 3.72 -8.41
C ARG A 13 -11.23 4.72 -7.54
N SER A 14 -11.05 4.69 -6.22
CA SER A 14 -11.73 5.61 -5.27
C SER A 14 -10.79 6.63 -4.61
N HIS A 15 -9.48 6.57 -4.81
CA HIS A 15 -8.52 7.36 -4.04
C HIS A 15 -7.80 8.38 -4.93
N LYS A 16 -8.48 9.49 -5.26
CA LYS A 16 -7.88 10.69 -5.88
C LYS A 16 -6.58 11.15 -5.19
N ASN A 17 -6.42 10.79 -3.91
CA ASN A 17 -5.28 11.11 -3.07
C ASN A 17 -4.50 9.87 -2.59
N CYS A 18 -4.20 8.91 -3.48
CA CYS A 18 -3.21 7.87 -3.15
C CYS A 18 -1.84 8.54 -2.90
N HIS A 19 -1.41 8.57 -1.65
CA HIS A 19 -0.08 8.99 -1.23
C HIS A 19 0.77 7.76 -0.88
N GLY A 20 2.10 7.87 -0.89
CA GLY A 20 3.00 6.72 -0.64
C GLY A 20 2.67 5.92 0.63
N TYR A 21 2.24 6.59 1.70
CA TYR A 21 1.78 5.92 2.92
C TYR A 21 0.53 5.05 2.70
N MET A 22 -0.44 5.50 1.89
CA MET A 22 -1.66 4.74 1.61
C MET A 22 -1.33 3.47 0.81
N LEU A 23 -0.42 3.57 -0.15
CA LEU A 23 0.10 2.43 -0.91
C LEU A 23 0.83 1.43 0.01
N CYS A 24 1.68 1.92 0.92
CA CYS A 24 2.32 1.08 1.93
C CYS A 24 1.28 0.32 2.77
N ARG A 25 0.26 1.00 3.32
CA ARG A 25 -0.82 0.35 4.09
C ARG A 25 -1.54 -0.74 3.31
N ILE A 26 -1.82 -0.48 2.04
CA ILE A 26 -2.47 -1.40 1.12
C ILE A 26 -1.66 -2.69 0.95
N LEU A 27 -0.36 -2.53 0.69
CA LEU A 27 0.55 -3.65 0.40
C LEU A 27 0.77 -4.47 1.66
N VAL A 28 0.99 -3.81 2.80
CA VAL A 28 1.07 -4.46 4.12
C VAL A 28 -0.22 -5.22 4.42
N ALA A 29 -1.39 -4.61 4.22
CA ALA A 29 -2.65 -5.28 4.48
C ALA A 29 -2.88 -6.51 3.59
N ARG A 30 -2.44 -6.46 2.32
CA ARG A 30 -2.49 -7.60 1.42
C ARG A 30 -1.58 -8.73 1.90
N GLU A 31 -0.37 -8.39 2.29
CA GLU A 31 0.62 -9.37 2.73
C GLU A 31 0.25 -10.01 4.07
N CYS A 32 -0.22 -9.23 5.05
CA CYS A 32 -0.76 -9.77 6.29
C CYS A 32 -1.91 -10.75 6.03
N ARG A 33 -2.87 -10.39 5.16
CA ARG A 33 -3.97 -11.29 4.79
C ARG A 33 -3.49 -12.56 4.09
N ARG A 34 -2.47 -12.45 3.23
CA ARG A 34 -1.82 -13.62 2.59
C ARG A 34 -1.20 -14.55 3.63
N LEU A 35 -0.70 -14.00 4.73
CA LEU A 35 -0.12 -14.73 5.86
C LEU A 35 -1.18 -15.20 6.90
N GLY A 36 -2.46 -14.95 6.65
CA GLY A 36 -3.57 -15.36 7.53
C GLY A 36 -3.94 -14.34 8.62
N GLU A 37 -3.25 -13.20 8.70
CA GLU A 37 -3.58 -12.13 9.63
C GLU A 37 -4.67 -11.22 9.06
N ASN A 38 -5.82 -11.17 9.72
CA ASN A 38 -7.00 -10.41 9.31
C ASN A 38 -7.41 -9.33 10.34
N ASN A 39 -6.73 -9.26 11.49
CA ASN A 39 -6.97 -8.26 12.52
C ASN A 39 -6.54 -6.87 12.02
N LYS A 40 -7.54 -6.02 11.79
CA LYS A 40 -7.36 -4.67 11.25
C LYS A 40 -6.44 -3.81 12.12
N THR A 41 -6.47 -3.98 13.44
CA THR A 41 -5.64 -3.23 14.39
C THR A 41 -4.17 -3.62 14.26
N ILE A 42 -3.88 -4.93 14.19
CA ILE A 42 -2.52 -5.44 13.98
C ILE A 42 -1.96 -4.94 12.65
N ILE A 43 -2.74 -5.09 11.57
CA ILE A 43 -2.36 -4.65 10.22
C ILE A 43 -2.05 -3.15 10.19
N ALA A 44 -2.91 -2.32 10.80
CA ALA A 44 -2.69 -0.88 10.86
C ALA A 44 -1.44 -0.53 11.68
N GLY A 45 -1.20 -1.23 12.79
CA GLY A 45 0.00 -1.08 13.62
C GLY A 45 1.28 -1.40 12.85
N VAL A 46 1.33 -2.54 12.16
CA VAL A 46 2.46 -2.96 11.33
C VAL A 46 2.75 -1.94 10.23
N ALA A 47 1.71 -1.49 9.51
CA ALA A 47 1.90 -0.51 8.44
C ALA A 47 2.43 0.83 8.97
N ASN A 48 1.93 1.29 10.13
CA ASN A 48 2.40 2.52 10.75
C ASN A 48 3.85 2.40 11.26
N TYR A 49 4.19 1.26 11.88
CA TYR A 49 5.55 0.98 12.33
C TYR A 49 6.53 0.99 11.15
N LEU A 50 6.25 0.18 10.12
CA LEU A 50 7.08 0.11 8.92
C LEU A 50 7.26 1.48 8.27
N TRP A 51 6.18 2.23 8.06
CA TRP A 51 6.29 3.58 7.51
C TRP A 51 7.14 4.51 8.37
N LYS A 52 7.00 4.49 9.70
CA LYS A 52 7.80 5.33 10.59
C LYS A 52 9.29 4.98 10.53
N THR A 53 9.62 3.68 10.48
CA THR A 53 11.00 3.19 10.44
C THR A 53 11.64 3.22 9.06
N SER A 54 10.85 3.36 7.99
CA SER A 54 11.37 3.49 6.63
C SER A 54 12.21 4.76 6.45
N THR A 55 13.28 4.60 5.69
CA THR A 55 14.16 5.66 5.21
C THR A 55 13.41 6.60 4.26
N SER A 56 13.96 7.80 4.04
CA SER A 56 13.43 8.75 3.07
C SER A 56 13.41 8.17 1.64
N GLN A 57 14.40 7.34 1.28
CA GLN A 57 14.48 6.72 -0.03
C GLN A 57 13.33 5.73 -0.26
N GLU A 58 13.09 4.81 0.69
CA GLU A 58 11.98 3.85 0.60
C GLU A 58 10.63 4.57 0.53
N LYS A 59 10.46 5.66 1.30
CA LYS A 59 9.24 6.49 1.25
C LYS A 59 9.07 7.17 -0.12
N SER A 60 10.17 7.57 -0.76
CA SER A 60 10.15 8.12 -2.11
C SER A 60 9.67 7.09 -3.12
N GLU A 61 10.17 5.85 -3.05
CA GLU A 61 9.75 4.77 -3.95
C GLU A 61 8.24 4.50 -3.87
N TYR A 62 7.67 4.45 -2.66
CA TYR A 62 6.21 4.34 -2.51
C TYR A 62 5.46 5.55 -3.07
N THR A 63 6.04 6.75 -2.96
CA THR A 63 5.43 7.98 -3.48
C THR A 63 5.45 8.00 -5.00
N ASP A 64 6.57 7.65 -5.61
CA ASP A 64 6.74 7.54 -7.06
C ASP A 64 5.84 6.46 -7.64
N LEU A 65 5.75 5.31 -6.98
CA LEU A 65 4.84 4.24 -7.37
C LEU A 65 3.38 4.68 -7.25
N ALA A 66 3.00 5.37 -6.17
CA ALA A 66 1.66 5.91 -6.01
C ALA A 66 1.31 6.94 -7.09
N GLN A 67 2.27 7.77 -7.54
CA GLN A 67 2.08 8.69 -8.66
C GLN A 67 1.87 7.95 -9.98
N ARG A 68 2.71 6.96 -10.30
CA ARG A 68 2.57 6.15 -11.52
C ARG A 68 1.23 5.45 -11.61
N VAL A 69 0.72 4.97 -10.47
CA VAL A 69 -0.58 4.32 -10.42
C VAL A 69 -1.75 5.29 -10.57
N LYS A 70 -1.59 6.58 -10.23
CA LYS A 70 -2.61 7.60 -10.56
C LYS A 70 -2.67 7.94 -12.05
N THR A 71 -1.57 7.75 -12.77
CA THR A 71 -1.45 8.08 -14.19
C THR A 71 -1.86 6.94 -15.14
N LEU A 72 -2.18 5.76 -14.58
CA LEU A 72 -2.73 4.60 -15.30
C LEU A 72 -4.26 4.62 -15.24
#